data_AF-A0A7X8VIA1-F1
#
_entry.id   AF-A0A7X8VIA1-F1
#
_cell.length_a   1.000
_cell.length_b   1.000
_cell.length_c   1.000
_cell.angle_alpha   90.00
_cell.angle_beta   90.00
_cell.angle_gamma   90.00
#
_symmetry.space_group_name_H-M   'P 1'
#
loop_
_entity.id
_entity.type
_entity.pdbx_description
1 polymer ?
#
loop_
_entity_poly.entity_id
_entity_poly.type
_entity_poly.pdbx_seq_one_letter_code
_entity_poly.pdbx_strand_id
1 'polypeptide(L)' 'STDAVFSQAMKVALSSGLVDSGDTVVLVGGSTSGTSGTTNTIRVEILD' A
#
# COMPACT_ATOMS: atom_id res chain seq x y z
N SER A 1 -2.75 -5.22 -10.94
CA SER A 1 -3.88 -4.40 -10.46
C SER A 1 -3.38 -3.49 -9.34
N THR A 2 -4.15 -2.47 -8.96
CA THR A 2 -3.85 -1.62 -7.81
C THR A 2 -3.71 -2.43 -6.51
N ASP A 3 -4.50 -3.49 -6.33
CA ASP A 3 -4.35 -4.42 -5.20
C ASP A 3 -2.99 -5.11 -5.17
N ALA A 4 -2.49 -5.59 -6.31
CA ALA A 4 -1.19 -6.26 -6.36
C ALA A 4 -0.02 -5.33 -5.95
N VAL A 5 -0.12 -4.04 -6.30
CA VAL A 5 0.87 -3.03 -5.89
C VAL A 5 0.78 -2.80 -4.38
N PHE A 6 -0.42 -2.70 -3.83
CA PHE A 6 -0.62 -2.55 -2.39
C PHE A 6 -0.13 -3.76 -1.60
N SER A 7 -0.48 -4.98 -1.99
CA SER A 7 -0.01 -6.20 -1.34
C SER A 7 1.51 -6.33 -1.38
N GLN A 8 2.13 -5.96 -2.50
CA GLN A 8 3.60 -5.97 -2.60
C GLN A 8 4.23 -4.91 -1.69
N ALA A 9 3.65 -3.71 -1.60
CA ALA A 9 4.14 -2.66 -0.71
C ALA A 9 4.11 -3.11 0.77
N MET A 10 3.00 -3.73 1.22
CA MET A 10 2.90 -4.24 2.59
C MET A 10 3.92 -5.34 2.88
N LYS A 11 4.09 -6.30 1.94
CA LYS A 11 5.08 -7.38 2.07
C LYS A 11 6.50 -6.83 2.22
N VAL A 12 6.85 -5.82 1.42
CA VAL A 12 8.17 -5.18 1.50
C VAL A 12 8.33 -4.45 2.83
N ALA A 13 7.33 -3.67 3.25
CA ALA A 13 7.36 -2.92 4.50
C ALA A 13 7.60 -3.84 5.71
N LEU A 14 6.85 -4.94 5.80
CA LEU A 14 7.03 -5.95 6.85
C LEU A 14 8.43 -6.59 6.78
N SER A 15 8.88 -7.01 5.59
CA SER A 15 10.20 -7.63 5.43
C SER A 15 11.38 -6.69 5.73
N SER A 16 11.15 -5.39 5.63
CA SER A 16 12.16 -4.36 5.91
C SER A 16 12.24 -3.97 7.39
N GLY A 17 11.30 -4.43 8.23
CA GLY A 17 11.21 -4.06 9.64
C GLY A 17 10.79 -2.60 9.87
N LEU A 18 10.16 -1.96 8.87
CA LEU A 18 9.64 -0.60 8.99
C LEU A 18 8.26 -0.55 9.67
N VAL A 19 7.55 -1.67 9.70
CA VAL A 19 6.24 -1.86 10.30
C VAL A 19 6.17 -3.24 10.93
N ASP A 20 5.35 -3.38 11.96
CA ASP A 20 5.10 -4.62 12.68
C ASP A 20 3.63 -5.06 12.55
N SER A 21 3.36 -6.34 12.85
CA SER A 21 1.99 -6.85 12.95
C SER A 21 1.22 -6.04 14.00
N GLY A 22 0.00 -5.63 13.66
CA GLY A 22 -0.86 -4.75 14.43
C GLY A 22 -0.79 -3.26 14.03
N ASP A 23 0.19 -2.86 13.22
CA ASP A 23 0.29 -1.47 12.76
C ASP A 23 -0.85 -1.10 11.80
N THR A 24 -1.35 0.13 11.92
CA THR A 24 -2.29 0.70 10.95
C THR A 24 -1.53 1.40 9.83
N VAL A 25 -1.74 0.94 8.59
CA VAL A 25 -1.06 1.45 7.40
C VAL A 25 -2.04 2.20 6.51
N VAL A 26 -1.67 3.40 6.08
CA VAL A 26 -2.43 4.20 5.10
C VAL A 26 -1.66 4.22 3.77
N LEU A 27 -2.28 3.70 2.71
CA LEU A 27 -1.75 3.64 1.37
C LEU A 27 -2.48 4.64 0.47
N VAL A 28 -1.73 5.43 -0.29
CA VAL A 28 -2.26 6.40 -1.25
C VAL A 28 -1.73 6.07 -2.65
N GLY A 29 -2.62 5.98 -3.63
CA GLY A 29 -2.26 5.60 -4.99
C GLY A 29 -3.33 5.91 -6.02
N GLY A 30 -3.18 5.35 -7.22
CA GLY A 30 -4.13 5.49 -8.32
C GLY A 30 -4.72 4.15 -8.75
N SER A 31 -5.99 4.17 -9.18
CA SER A 31 -6.62 3.01 -9.85
C SER A 31 -5.99 2.71 -11.21
N THR A 32 -5.35 3.70 -11.84
CA THR A 32 -4.57 3.57 -13.08
C THR A 32 -3.09 3.71 -12.78
N SER A 33 -2.30 2.71 -13.16
CA SER A 33 -0.86 2.68 -12.92
C SER A 33 -0.08 3.44 -14.00
N GLY A 34 1.07 4.02 -13.62
CA GLY A 34 2.07 4.53 -14.56
C GLY A 34 1.82 5.92 -15.16
N THR A 35 0.70 6.57 -14.82
CA THR A 35 0.38 7.93 -15.28
C THR A 35 0.46 8.89 -14.10
N SER A 36 1.20 9.99 -14.26
CA SER A 36 1.21 11.05 -13.24
C SER A 36 -0.13 11.79 -13.20
N GLY A 37 -0.51 12.29 -12.02
CA GLY A 37 -1.76 13.04 -11.83
C GLY A 37 -3.03 12.19 -11.69
N THR A 38 -2.91 10.85 -11.60
CA THR A 38 -4.06 9.93 -11.47
C THR A 38 -4.22 9.36 -10.06
N THR A 39 -3.51 9.88 -9.07
CA THR A 39 -3.67 9.50 -7.66
C THR A 39 -5.08 9.84 -7.18
N ASN A 40 -5.88 8.82 -6.87
CA ASN A 40 -7.30 8.95 -6.56
C ASN A 40 -7.84 7.94 -5.53
N THR A 41 -6.97 7.13 -4.93
CA THR A 41 -7.35 6.06 -4.00
C THR A 41 -6.58 6.19 -2.70
N ILE A 42 -7.29 6.11 -1.57
CA ILE A 42 -6.74 5.94 -0.23
C ILE A 42 -7.28 4.62 0.33
N ARG A 43 -6.39 3.79 0.89
CA ARG A 43 -6.72 2.53 1.53
C ARG A 43 -6.09 2.49 2.92
N VAL A 44 -6.86 2.04 3.90
CA VAL A 44 -6.40 1.89 5.29
C VAL A 44 -6.54 0.42 5.65
N GLU A 45 -5.45 -0.19 6.12
CA GLU A 45 -5.43 -1.59 6.57
C GLU A 45 -4.69 -1.71 7.89
N ILE A 46 -5.07 -2.73 8.65
CA ILE A 46 -4.29 -3.20 9.78
C ILE A 46 -3.42 -4.34 9.26
N LEU A 47 -2.13 -4.30 9.59
CA LEU A 47 -1.18 -5.33 9.20
C LEU A 47 -1.37 -6.56 10.10
N ASP A 48 -1.65 -7.71 9.50
CA ASP A 48 -1.75 -8.99 10.20
C ASP A 48 -0.39 -9.69 10.31
#